data_AF-A0A849WRQ3-F1
#
_entry.id   AF-A0A849WRQ3-F1
#
_cell.length_a   1.000
_cell.length_b   1.000
_cell.length_c   1.000
_cell.angle_alpha   90.00
_cell.angle_beta   90.00
_cell.angle_gamma   90.00
#
_symmetry.space_group_name_H-M   'P 1'
#
loop_
_entity.id
_entity.type
_entity.pdbx_description
1 polymer ?
#
loop_
_entity_poly.entity_id
_entity_poly.type
_entity_poly.pdbx_seq_one_letter_code
_entity_poly.pdbx_strand_id
1 'polypeptide(L)'
;MRNSYANVMQSKYFNVAFNSAIFDGPVRIYFAQFHESFALKIYFELQQKFKKELLALKETSKNSHSNILIMVYPTREQYEYCFASDSTMQMEFWNQDIVIGIEKPNNEADISDFFILFEDAVKNWKEINENKMLSSSLEENHLEL
;
A
#
# COMPACT_ATOMS: atom_id res chain seq x y z
N MET A 1 -15.30 5.29 -9.58
CA MET A 1 -14.71 6.36 -8.74
C MET A 1 -15.28 6.28 -7.32
N ARG A 2 -14.47 6.63 -6.29
CA ARG A 2 -14.81 6.87 -4.85
C ARG A 2 -14.73 5.77 -3.77
N ASN A 3 -14.62 4.47 -4.04
CA ASN A 3 -14.72 3.50 -2.92
C ASN A 3 -13.44 3.25 -2.11
N SER A 4 -12.24 3.35 -2.69
CA SER A 4 -11.04 2.86 -1.97
C SER A 4 -10.66 3.72 -0.73
N TYR A 5 -10.77 5.05 -0.77
CA TYR A 5 -10.49 5.88 0.42
C TYR A 5 -11.57 5.72 1.50
N ALA A 6 -12.85 5.67 1.12
CA ALA A 6 -13.96 5.43 2.04
C ALA A 6 -13.84 4.05 2.71
N ASN A 7 -13.41 3.03 1.97
CA ASN A 7 -13.15 1.71 2.51
C ASN A 7 -11.99 1.73 3.51
N VAL A 8 -10.90 2.45 3.22
CA VAL A 8 -9.76 2.55 4.16
C VAL A 8 -10.22 3.18 5.46
N MET A 9 -10.96 4.29 5.43
CA MET A 9 -11.48 4.96 6.63
C MET A 9 -12.38 4.09 7.51
N GLN A 10 -12.99 3.05 6.95
CA GLN A 10 -13.83 2.08 7.68
C GLN A 10 -13.06 0.81 8.06
N SER A 11 -11.79 0.70 7.68
CA SER A 11 -10.95 -0.48 7.93
C SER A 11 -10.27 -0.44 9.29
N LYS A 12 -9.86 -1.63 9.79
CA LYS A 12 -9.05 -1.75 11.01
C LYS A 12 -7.70 -1.03 10.92
N TYR A 13 -7.21 -0.75 9.70
CA TYR A 13 -5.90 -0.13 9.48
C TYR A 13 -5.94 1.39 9.55
N PHE A 14 -7.12 2.01 9.46
CA PHE A 14 -7.20 3.47 9.52
C PHE A 14 -6.95 3.97 10.94
N ASN A 15 -6.13 5.01 11.04
CA ASN A 15 -5.90 5.74 12.26
C ASN A 15 -6.32 7.19 12.09
N VAL A 16 -7.03 7.74 13.09
CA VAL A 16 -7.47 9.15 13.10
C VAL A 16 -6.31 10.15 13.04
N ALA A 17 -5.09 9.73 13.40
CA ALA A 17 -3.88 10.53 13.27
C ALA A 17 -3.41 10.68 11.81
N PHE A 18 -3.92 9.88 10.87
CA PHE A 18 -3.58 9.98 9.44
C PHE A 18 -4.28 11.19 8.79
N ASN A 19 -3.75 12.38 9.09
CA ASN A 19 -4.25 13.65 8.57
C ASN A 19 -3.54 14.09 7.27
N SER A 20 -2.55 13.34 6.79
CA SER A 20 -1.84 13.58 5.54
C SER A 20 -1.64 12.30 4.73
N ALA A 21 -1.49 12.44 3.41
CA ALA A 21 -1.18 11.32 2.53
C ALA A 21 -0.42 11.75 1.26
N ILE A 22 0.36 10.82 0.70
CA ILE A 22 0.99 10.93 -0.63
C ILE A 22 0.37 9.86 -1.54
N PHE A 23 -0.08 10.26 -2.72
CA PHE A 23 -0.62 9.34 -3.73
C PHE A 23 0.23 9.39 -4.99
N ASP A 24 0.68 8.22 -5.45
CA ASP A 24 1.38 8.09 -6.72
C ASP A 24 1.00 6.78 -7.41
N GLY A 25 0.08 6.87 -8.37
CA GLY A 25 -0.53 5.68 -8.97
C GLY A 25 -1.28 4.82 -7.94
N PRO A 26 -1.05 3.49 -7.90
CA PRO A 26 -1.68 2.61 -6.92
C PRO A 26 -1.01 2.68 -5.54
N VAL A 27 0.12 3.38 -5.39
CA VAL A 27 0.82 3.51 -4.11
C VAL A 27 0.23 4.67 -3.32
N ARG A 28 -0.18 4.41 -2.08
CA ARG A 28 -0.74 5.42 -1.17
C ARG A 28 -0.05 5.36 0.18
N ILE A 29 0.55 6.46 0.60
CA ILE A 29 1.25 6.57 1.88
C ILE A 29 0.39 7.43 2.81
N TYR A 30 -0.08 6.88 3.92
CA TYR A 30 -0.86 7.56 4.95
C TYR A 30 -0.01 7.78 6.20
N PHE A 31 -0.04 9.00 6.74
CA PHE A 31 0.82 9.37 7.86
C PHE A 31 0.24 10.54 8.66
N ALA A 32 0.70 10.70 9.89
CA ALA A 32 0.49 11.92 10.67
C ALA A 32 1.42 13.04 10.20
N GLN A 33 0.97 14.29 10.16
CA GLN A 33 1.71 15.44 9.62
C GLN A 33 3.15 15.57 10.15
N PHE A 34 3.40 15.30 11.43
CA PHE A 34 4.75 15.34 12.01
C PHE A 34 5.68 14.19 11.55
N HIS A 35 5.19 13.27 10.71
CA HIS A 35 5.97 12.24 10.02
C HIS A 35 6.17 12.51 8.54
N GLU A 36 5.78 13.68 8.05
CA GLU A 36 5.93 14.09 6.65
C GLU A 36 7.35 13.87 6.11
N SER A 37 8.39 14.28 6.85
CA SER A 37 9.78 14.10 6.39
C SER A 37 10.14 12.63 6.14
N PHE A 38 9.58 11.70 6.92
CA PHE A 38 9.82 10.26 6.74
C PHE A 38 8.98 9.68 5.62
N ALA A 39 7.72 10.10 5.49
CA ALA A 39 6.88 9.70 4.36
C ALA A 39 7.49 10.15 3.02
N LEU A 40 8.03 11.38 2.98
CA LEU A 40 8.77 11.89 1.83
C LEU A 40 10.07 11.11 1.57
N LYS A 41 10.81 10.76 2.63
CA LYS A 41 12.00 9.90 2.50
C LYS A 41 11.63 8.56 1.84
N ILE A 42 10.61 7.87 2.35
CA ILE A 42 10.10 6.62 1.74
C ILE A 42 9.73 6.87 0.28
N TYR A 43 8.93 7.89 0.00
CA TYR A 43 8.47 8.20 -1.34
C TYR A 43 9.63 8.42 -2.32
N PHE A 44 10.61 9.26 -1.99
CA PHE A 44 11.73 9.54 -2.88
C PHE A 44 12.67 8.34 -3.04
N GLU A 45 12.89 7.55 -1.99
CA GLU A 45 13.67 6.31 -2.10
C GLU A 45 12.97 5.28 -3.00
N LEU A 46 11.63 5.15 -2.90
CA LEU A 46 10.85 4.31 -3.80
C LEU A 46 10.99 4.78 -5.26
N GLN A 47 10.88 6.09 -5.51
CA GLN A 47 11.07 6.64 -6.87
C GLN A 47 12.46 6.36 -7.44
N GLN A 48 13.49 6.37 -6.59
CA GLN A 48 14.87 6.12 -7.00
C GLN A 48 15.13 4.64 -7.28
N LYS A 49 14.73 3.76 -6.36
CA LYS A 49 15.02 2.31 -6.42
C LYS A 49 14.09 1.53 -7.34
N PHE A 50 12.80 1.90 -7.38
CA PHE A 50 11.74 1.15 -8.07
C PHE A 50 11.13 1.94 -9.23
N LYS A 51 11.89 2.85 -9.85
CA LYS A 51 11.37 3.76 -10.89
C LYS A 51 10.60 3.04 -11.99
N LYS A 52 11.14 1.93 -12.51
CA LYS A 52 10.55 1.17 -13.62
C LYS A 52 9.29 0.44 -13.17
N GLU A 53 9.34 -0.16 -11.99
CA GLU A 53 8.25 -0.89 -11.36
C GLU A 53 7.08 0.05 -11.07
N LEU A 54 7.34 1.23 -10.49
CA LEU A 54 6.32 2.24 -10.21
C LEU A 54 5.66 2.76 -11.49
N LEU A 55 6.42 2.94 -12.57
CA LEU A 55 5.84 3.28 -13.89
C LEU A 55 4.92 2.17 -14.40
N ALA A 56 5.36 0.91 -14.33
CA ALA A 56 4.54 -0.24 -14.74
C ALA A 56 3.27 -0.39 -13.88
N LEU A 57 3.38 -0.17 -12.57
CA LEU A 57 2.26 -0.18 -11.64
C LEU A 57 1.24 0.91 -11.99
N LYS A 58 1.69 2.14 -12.31
CA LYS A 58 0.80 3.22 -12.75
C LYS A 58 0.01 2.85 -13.98
N GLU A 59 0.67 2.31 -15.00
CA GLU A 59 0.00 1.89 -16.24
C GLU A 59 -1.02 0.78 -15.98
N THR A 60 -0.63 -0.25 -15.21
CA THR A 60 -1.52 -1.38 -14.86
C THR A 60 -2.70 -0.91 -13.99
N SER A 61 -2.46 0.06 -13.10
CA SER A 61 -3.47 0.54 -12.16
C SER A 61 -4.63 1.28 -12.82
N LYS A 62 -4.48 1.77 -14.06
CA LYS A 62 -5.55 2.49 -14.77
C LYS A 62 -6.83 1.65 -14.91
N ASN A 63 -6.67 0.33 -15.02
CA ASN A 63 -7.77 -0.62 -15.16
C ASN A 63 -8.01 -1.42 -13.87
N SER A 64 -7.23 -1.14 -12.83
CA SER A 64 -7.34 -1.80 -11.53
C SER A 64 -7.92 -0.87 -10.46
N HIS A 65 -8.55 -1.48 -9.46
CA HIS A 65 -9.03 -0.78 -8.28
C HIS A 65 -8.19 -1.08 -7.03
N SER A 66 -7.18 -1.94 -7.14
CA SER A 66 -6.29 -2.32 -6.04
C SER A 66 -5.15 -1.33 -5.83
N ASN A 67 -4.70 -1.22 -4.59
CA ASN A 67 -3.70 -0.26 -4.14
C ASN A 67 -2.68 -0.95 -3.24
N ILE A 68 -1.49 -0.36 -3.15
CA ILE A 68 -0.50 -0.65 -2.12
C ILE A 68 -0.59 0.48 -1.11
N LEU A 69 -1.11 0.18 0.06
CA LEU A 69 -1.37 1.12 1.14
C LEU A 69 -0.24 1.04 2.17
N ILE A 70 0.54 2.10 2.31
CA ILE A 70 1.62 2.21 3.29
C ILE A 70 1.12 3.06 4.45
N MET A 71 0.96 2.46 5.62
CA MET A 71 0.41 3.09 6.82
C MET A 71 1.54 3.35 7.82
N VAL A 72 1.89 4.62 8.03
CA VAL A 72 2.96 5.02 8.95
C VAL A 72 2.34 5.42 10.29
N TYR A 73 2.32 4.49 11.25
CA TYR A 73 1.71 4.69 12.56
C TYR A 73 2.62 5.54 13.47
N PRO A 74 2.07 6.55 14.15
CA PRO A 74 2.87 7.42 14.99
C PRO A 74 3.23 6.83 16.36
N THR A 75 2.56 5.74 16.76
CA THR A 75 2.84 5.05 18.02
C THR A 75 2.75 3.54 17.82
N ARG A 76 3.50 2.79 18.64
CA ARG A 76 3.48 1.33 18.67
C ARG A 76 2.10 0.76 19.00
N GLU A 77 1.43 1.32 20.01
CA GLU A 77 0.09 0.90 20.43
C GLU A 77 -0.91 0.90 19.27
N GLN A 78 -0.88 1.96 18.44
CA GLN A 78 -1.76 2.07 17.30
C GLN A 78 -1.41 1.09 16.17
N TYR A 79 -0.13 0.80 15.98
CA TYR A 79 0.32 -0.24 15.05
C TYR A 79 -0.13 -1.63 15.50
N GLU A 80 0.12 -1.97 16.77
CA GLU A 80 -0.22 -3.27 17.36
C GLU A 80 -1.73 -3.54 17.32
N TYR A 81 -2.55 -2.50 17.52
CA TYR A 81 -4.00 -2.60 17.38
C TYR A 81 -4.44 -3.08 15.97
N CYS A 82 -3.65 -2.76 14.93
CA CYS A 82 -4.00 -3.08 13.54
C CYS A 82 -3.42 -4.43 13.07
N PHE A 83 -2.19 -4.74 13.48
CA PHE A 83 -1.40 -5.88 12.95
C PHE A 83 -1.18 -7.03 13.95
N ALA A 84 -1.53 -6.84 15.23
CA ALA A 84 -1.41 -7.86 16.30
C ALA A 84 -0.05 -8.59 16.26
N SER A 85 1.04 -7.84 16.11
CA SER A 85 2.37 -8.38 15.84
C SER A 85 3.44 -7.65 16.64
N ASP A 86 4.49 -8.38 17.01
CA ASP A 86 5.66 -7.86 17.72
C ASP A 86 6.66 -7.16 16.77
N SER A 87 6.50 -7.33 15.45
CA SER A 87 7.35 -6.71 14.44
C SER A 87 7.11 -5.21 14.31
N THR A 88 8.09 -4.45 13.86
CA THR A 88 7.94 -3.01 13.58
C THR A 88 7.36 -2.74 12.19
N MET A 89 7.33 -3.75 11.30
CA MET A 89 6.81 -3.64 9.94
C MET A 89 6.14 -4.95 9.52
N GLN A 90 4.97 -4.84 8.90
CA GLN A 90 4.22 -6.02 8.45
C GLN A 90 3.41 -5.72 7.20
N MET A 91 3.26 -6.73 6.35
CA MET A 91 2.37 -6.69 5.19
C MET A 91 1.17 -7.60 5.44
N GLU A 92 -0.03 -7.14 5.10
CA GLU A 92 -1.26 -7.93 5.10
C GLU A 92 -2.04 -7.72 3.79
N PHE A 93 -2.74 -8.77 3.36
CA PHE A 93 -3.72 -8.68 2.29
C PHE A 93 -5.04 -8.17 2.83
N TRP A 94 -5.65 -7.20 2.15
CA TRP A 94 -6.94 -6.67 2.54
C TRP A 94 -7.83 -6.43 1.32
N ASN A 95 -8.78 -7.34 1.10
CA ASN A 95 -9.62 -7.39 -0.09
C ASN A 95 -8.75 -7.51 -1.37
N GLN A 96 -8.74 -6.47 -2.19
CA GLN A 96 -7.91 -6.37 -3.40
C GLN A 96 -6.66 -5.52 -3.15
N ASP A 97 -6.56 -4.85 -2.01
CA ASP A 97 -5.45 -3.99 -1.64
C ASP A 97 -4.39 -4.79 -0.86
N ILE A 98 -3.16 -4.28 -0.85
CA ILE A 98 -2.08 -4.76 0.01
C ILE A 98 -1.77 -3.64 0.99
N VAL A 99 -1.68 -3.97 2.28
CA VAL A 99 -1.41 -3.02 3.35
C VAL A 99 -0.03 -3.31 3.93
N ILE A 100 0.84 -2.31 3.95
CA ILE A 100 2.12 -2.32 4.66
C ILE A 100 1.97 -1.40 5.87
N GLY A 101 2.00 -1.96 7.06
CA GLY A 101 2.07 -1.22 8.31
C GLY A 101 3.52 -0.97 8.70
N ILE A 102 3.82 0.26 9.11
CA ILE A 102 5.11 0.66 9.66
C ILE A 102 4.86 1.28 11.02
N GLU A 103 5.30 0.61 12.09
CA GLU A 103 5.60 1.26 13.35
C GLU A 103 6.76 2.21 13.08
N LYS A 104 6.59 3.51 13.37
CA LYS A 104 7.69 4.45 13.21
C LYS A 104 8.40 4.70 14.55
N PRO A 105 9.56 4.05 14.81
CA PRO A 105 10.43 4.41 15.91
C PRO A 105 11.41 5.52 15.46
N ASN A 106 11.05 6.79 15.64
CA ASN A 106 11.90 7.96 15.40
C ASN A 106 12.54 8.06 13.97
N ASN A 107 13.16 9.19 13.65
CA ASN A 107 13.61 9.52 12.27
C ASN A 107 14.85 8.74 11.77
N GLU A 108 15.40 7.81 12.55
CA GLU A 108 16.67 7.14 12.29
C GLU A 108 16.54 5.64 11.93
N ALA A 109 15.32 5.11 11.85
CA ALA A 109 15.11 3.70 11.52
C ALA A 109 15.71 3.33 10.15
N ASP A 110 16.43 2.20 10.12
CA ASP A 110 16.86 1.55 8.88
C ASP A 110 15.62 1.10 8.12
N ILE A 111 15.45 1.63 6.91
CA ILE A 111 14.31 1.36 6.02
C ILE A 111 14.64 0.27 4.99
N SER A 112 15.75 -0.45 5.15
CA SER A 112 16.14 -1.53 4.23
C SER A 112 15.10 -2.64 4.19
N ASP A 113 14.60 -3.06 5.35
CA ASP A 113 13.55 -4.08 5.47
C ASP A 113 12.24 -3.66 4.80
N PHE A 114 11.93 -2.35 4.82
CA PHE A 114 10.77 -1.82 4.11
C PHE A 114 10.85 -2.07 2.60
N PHE A 115 12.02 -1.96 1.98
CA PHE A 115 12.13 -2.16 0.53
C PHE A 115 11.98 -3.62 0.13
N ILE A 116 12.45 -4.56 0.95
CA ILE A 116 12.22 -5.99 0.74
C ILE A 116 10.71 -6.26 0.80
N LEU A 117 10.06 -5.76 1.85
CA LEU A 117 8.62 -5.91 2.01
C LEU A 117 7.82 -5.24 0.89
N PHE A 118 8.28 -4.09 0.39
CA PHE A 118 7.66 -3.39 -0.71
C PHE A 118 7.81 -4.15 -2.03
N GLU A 119 8.97 -4.76 -2.30
CA GLU A 119 9.18 -5.60 -3.47
C GLU A 119 8.22 -6.79 -3.48
N ASP A 120 8.07 -7.46 -2.32
CA ASP A 120 7.07 -8.52 -2.14
C ASP A 120 5.65 -8.02 -2.36
N ALA A 121 5.29 -6.85 -1.83
CA ALA A 121 3.99 -6.23 -2.05
C ALA A 121 3.73 -5.96 -3.54
N VAL A 122 4.73 -5.46 -4.28
CA VAL A 122 4.61 -5.21 -5.73
C VAL A 122 4.39 -6.50 -6.50
N LYS A 123 5.12 -7.57 -6.17
CA LYS A 123 4.95 -8.88 -6.79
C LYS A 123 3.53 -9.41 -6.58
N ASN A 124 3.08 -9.44 -5.34
CA ASN A 124 1.76 -9.90 -4.98
C ASN A 124 0.65 -9.04 -5.61
N TRP A 125 0.84 -7.71 -5.67
CA TRP A 125 -0.11 -6.80 -6.30
C TRP A 125 -0.27 -7.11 -7.79
N LYS A 126 0.82 -7.41 -8.49
CA LYS A 126 0.77 -7.80 -9.91
C LYS A 126 -0.01 -9.11 -10.08
N GLU A 127 0.27 -10.13 -9.26
CA GLU A 127 -0.42 -11.42 -9.32
C GLU A 127 -1.95 -11.27 -9.12
N ILE A 128 -2.38 -10.45 -8.16
CA ILE A 128 -3.81 -10.15 -7.93
C ILE A 128 -4.45 -9.54 -9.19
N ASN A 129 -3.74 -8.66 -9.89
CA ASN A 129 -4.27 -7.94 -11.05
C ASN A 129 -4.22 -8.74 -12.35
N GLU A 130 -3.20 -9.56 -12.54
CA GLU A 130 -3.09 -10.47 -13.69
C GLU A 130 -4.19 -11.54 -13.65
N ASN A 131 -4.39 -12.18 -12.49
CA ASN A 131 -5.46 -13.18 -12.32
C ASN A 131 -6.86 -12.59 -12.57
N LYS A 132 -7.06 -11.32 -12.19
CA LYS A 132 -8.33 -10.63 -12.43
C LYS A 132 -8.60 -10.42 -13.93
N MET A 133 -7.59 -10.00 -14.68
CA MET A 133 -7.70 -9.83 -16.14
C MET A 133 -8.07 -11.15 -16.83
N LEU A 134 -7.42 -12.26 -16.45
CA LEU A 134 -7.74 -13.59 -16.95
C LEU A 134 -9.19 -14.01 -16.65
N SER A 135 -9.68 -13.76 -15.42
CA SER A 135 -11.06 -14.09 -15.05
C SER A 135 -12.10 -13.27 -15.83
N SER A 136 -11.86 -11.96 -16.04
CA SER A 136 -12.77 -11.12 -16.83
C SER A 136 -12.82 -11.52 -18.31
N SER A 137 -11.68 -11.92 -18.89
CA SER A 137 -11.63 -12.38 -20.28
C SER A 137 -12.35 -13.71 -20.50
N LEU A 138 -12.45 -14.56 -19.49
CA LEU A 138 -13.20 -15.82 -19.56
C LEU A 138 -14.71 -15.59 -19.44
N GLU A 139 -15.15 -14.66 -18.60
CA GLU A 139 -16.57 -14.33 -18.43
C GLU A 139 -17.17 -13.64 -19.67
N GLU A 140 -16.42 -12.73 -20.31
CA GLU A 140 -16.87 -12.06 -21.54
C GLU A 140 -17.07 -13.05 -22.71
N ASN A 141 -16.24 -14.10 -22.80
CA ASN A 141 -16.38 -15.13 -23.84
C ASN A 141 -17.58 -16.08 -23.63
N HIS A 142 -18.17 -16.11 -22.44
CA HIS A 142 -19.35 -16.94 -22.15
C HIS A 142 -20.69 -16.22 -22.35
N LEU A 143 -20.68 -14.91 -22.63
CA LEU A 143 -21.87 -14.10 -22.89
C LEU A 143 -22.18 -13.91 -24.39
N GLU A 144 -21.35 -14.43 -25.29
CA GLU A 144 -21.54 -14.37 -26.75
C GLU A 144 -22.10 -15.68 -27.37
N LEU A 145 -22.67 -16.60 -26.59
CA LEU A 145 -23.32 -17.83 -27.07
C LEU A 145 -24.77 -17.94 -26.62
#